data_AF-A0AAU4GRH5-F1
#
_entry.id   AF-A0AAU4GRH5-F1
#
_cell.length_a   1.000
_cell.length_b   1.000
_cell.length_c   1.000
_cell.angle_alpha   90.00
_cell.angle_beta   90.00
_cell.angle_gamma   90.00
#
_symmetry.space_group_name_H-M   'P 1'
#
loop_
_entity.id
_entity.type
_entity.pdbx_description
1 polymer ?
#
loop_
_entity_poly.entity_id
_entity_poly.type
_entity_poly.pdbx_seq_one_letter_code
_entity_poly.pdbx_strand_id
1 'polypeptide(L)'
;MKHEYPDFDKINQQKYDNNVPDHNTNCGNCTSSTADLLLHGKVNPAGPSKPQTLTDVEGRTDFGGKFQPVGDYGKLHQDMLSSPPGTHASIAVKWPGESVGHFFNAHRAPDGTVRYLDGQSGLPADMSRPPSEIWTMKYPLPGAAVP
;
A
#
# COMPACT_ATOMS: atom_id res chain seq x y z
N MET A 1 11.63 5.36 8.51
CA MET A 1 10.16 5.18 8.64
C MET A 1 9.53 6.29 9.48
N LYS A 2 9.55 6.28 10.83
CA LYS A 2 8.83 7.30 11.63
C LYS A 2 9.22 8.77 11.40
N HIS A 3 10.50 9.05 11.12
CA HIS A 3 10.96 10.41 10.82
C HIS A 3 10.40 10.95 9.49
N GLU A 4 10.14 10.05 8.56
CA GLU A 4 9.78 10.36 7.18
C GLU A 4 8.28 10.22 6.91
N TYR A 5 7.64 9.31 7.63
CA TYR A 5 6.20 9.12 7.69
C TYR A 5 5.79 9.17 9.16
N PRO A 6 5.60 10.38 9.71
CA PRO A 6 5.00 10.54 11.02
C PRO A 6 3.69 9.76 11.09
N ASP A 7 3.41 9.14 12.23
CA ASP A 7 2.16 8.42 12.49
C ASP A 7 1.93 7.14 11.67
N PHE A 8 2.89 6.68 10.86
CA PHE A 8 2.78 5.42 10.11
C PHE A 8 2.60 4.20 11.04
N ASP A 9 3.21 4.22 12.22
CA ASP A 9 3.04 3.21 13.25
C ASP A 9 1.64 3.21 13.88
N LYS A 10 0.90 4.33 13.77
CA LYS A 10 -0.46 4.43 14.29
C LYS A 10 -1.50 3.72 13.40
N ILE A 11 -1.14 3.36 12.16
CA ILE A 11 -2.05 2.70 11.21
C ILE A 11 -2.58 1.38 11.76
N ASN A 12 -1.71 0.55 12.33
CA ASN A 12 -2.10 -0.74 12.91
C ASN A 12 -1.79 -0.80 14.41
N GLN A 13 -1.86 0.35 15.11
CA GLN A 13 -1.44 0.50 16.50
C GLN A 13 -2.00 -0.58 17.43
N GLN A 14 -3.28 -0.93 17.27
CA GLN A 14 -3.92 -1.96 18.10
C GLN A 14 -3.29 -3.34 17.96
N LYS A 15 -2.74 -3.67 16.78
CA LYS A 15 -1.93 -4.88 16.60
C LYS A 15 -0.66 -4.81 17.43
N TYR A 16 0.07 -3.71 17.35
CA TYR A 16 1.35 -3.55 18.03
C TYR A 16 1.19 -3.51 19.55
N ASP A 17 0.12 -2.89 20.04
CA ASP A 17 -0.11 -2.70 21.47
C ASP A 17 -0.74 -3.94 22.12
N ASN A 18 -1.68 -4.60 21.43
CA ASN A 18 -2.56 -5.60 22.05
C ASN A 18 -2.54 -6.97 21.35
N ASN A 19 -1.75 -7.14 20.29
CA ASN A 19 -1.63 -8.38 19.50
C ASN A 19 -2.99 -8.98 19.08
N VAL A 20 -3.91 -8.12 18.64
CA VAL A 20 -5.28 -8.54 18.26
C VAL A 20 -5.24 -9.43 16.99
N PRO A 21 -5.76 -10.67 17.02
CA PRO A 21 -5.58 -11.64 15.93
C PRO A 21 -6.01 -11.18 14.53
N ASP A 22 -7.16 -10.51 14.41
CA ASP A 22 -7.74 -10.09 13.12
C ASP A 22 -7.04 -8.87 12.49
N HIS A 23 -6.01 -8.33 13.15
CA HIS A 23 -5.12 -7.32 12.57
C HIS A 23 -3.96 -7.94 11.77
N ASN A 24 -3.89 -9.27 11.67
CA ASN A 24 -2.98 -9.95 10.75
C ASN A 24 -3.58 -10.17 9.36
N THR A 25 -4.89 -9.96 9.20
CA THR A 25 -5.62 -10.14 7.92
C THR A 25 -6.20 -8.85 7.35
N ASN A 26 -5.95 -7.70 8.00
CA ASN A 26 -6.47 -6.38 7.64
C ASN A 26 -5.57 -5.59 6.67
N CYS A 27 -4.74 -6.26 5.86
CA CYS A 27 -3.76 -5.59 5.00
C CYS A 27 -4.43 -4.59 4.04
N GLY A 28 -5.61 -4.91 3.50
CA GLY A 28 -6.38 -3.95 2.68
C GLY A 28 -6.74 -2.66 3.42
N ASN A 29 -7.28 -2.75 4.64
CA ASN A 29 -7.55 -1.57 5.49
C ASN A 29 -6.26 -0.77 5.77
N CYS A 30 -5.16 -1.45 6.07
CA CYS A 30 -3.87 -0.80 6.34
C CYS A 30 -3.34 -0.08 5.10
N THR A 31 -3.52 -0.66 3.91
CA THR A 31 -3.14 -0.05 2.64
C THR A 31 -3.96 1.18 2.30
N SER A 32 -5.27 1.15 2.54
CA SER A 32 -6.13 2.33 2.38
C SER A 32 -5.74 3.45 3.36
N SER A 33 -5.52 3.13 4.63
CA SER A 33 -5.07 4.11 5.64
C SER A 33 -3.69 4.68 5.33
N THR A 34 -2.78 3.85 4.82
CA THR A 34 -1.46 4.32 4.36
C THR A 34 -1.62 5.26 3.17
N ALA A 35 -2.53 4.98 2.23
CA ALA A 35 -2.81 5.89 1.12
C ALA A 35 -3.36 7.24 1.63
N ASP A 36 -4.29 7.25 2.60
CA ASP A 36 -4.79 8.47 3.24
C ASP A 36 -3.65 9.30 3.88
N LEU A 37 -2.73 8.63 4.57
CA LEU A 37 -1.56 9.28 5.17
C LEU A 37 -0.68 9.92 4.10
N LEU A 38 -0.39 9.18 3.04
CA LEU A 38 0.49 9.66 1.96
C LEU A 38 -0.12 10.83 1.18
N LEU A 39 -1.42 10.75 0.86
CA LEU A 39 -2.09 11.72 0.00
C LEU A 39 -2.62 12.95 0.76
N HIS A 40 -2.98 12.78 2.03
CA HIS A 40 -3.68 13.81 2.82
C HIS A 40 -3.03 14.12 4.17
N GLY A 41 -1.97 13.41 4.55
CA GLY A 41 -1.36 13.56 5.87
C GLY A 41 -2.29 13.11 7.01
N LYS A 42 -3.31 12.29 6.72
CA LYS A 42 -4.30 11.82 7.69
C LYS A 42 -4.09 10.36 8.02
N VAL A 43 -3.96 10.04 9.31
CA VAL A 43 -3.95 8.64 9.77
C VAL A 43 -5.32 8.25 10.29
N ASN A 44 -5.90 7.25 9.64
CA ASN A 44 -7.12 6.58 10.08
C ASN A 44 -6.75 5.18 10.59
N PRO A 45 -6.77 4.90 11.90
CA PRO A 45 -6.41 3.56 12.40
C PRO A 45 -7.19 2.45 11.71
N ALA A 46 -6.48 1.48 11.16
CA ALA A 46 -7.06 0.34 10.46
C ALA A 46 -7.70 -0.62 11.48
N GLY A 47 -9.01 -0.80 11.35
CA GLY A 47 -9.74 -1.82 12.11
C GLY A 47 -9.39 -3.25 11.67
N PRO A 48 -9.80 -4.26 12.44
CA PRO A 48 -9.68 -5.67 12.05
C PRO A 48 -10.48 -5.95 10.77
N SER A 49 -10.03 -6.91 9.96
CA SER A 49 -10.75 -7.33 8.76
C SER A 49 -10.33 -8.72 8.34
N LYS A 50 -11.25 -9.45 7.70
CA LYS A 50 -10.94 -10.63 6.89
C LYS A 50 -10.13 -10.24 5.64
N PRO A 51 -9.49 -11.20 4.95
CA PRO A 51 -8.86 -10.94 3.66
C PRO A 51 -9.82 -10.26 2.69
N GLN A 52 -9.32 -9.25 2.00
CA GLN A 52 -10.09 -8.41 1.07
C GLN A 52 -9.70 -8.72 -0.37
N THR A 53 -10.65 -8.55 -1.29
CA THR A 53 -10.40 -8.63 -2.73
C THR A 53 -9.82 -7.32 -3.26
N LEU A 54 -9.33 -7.32 -4.51
CA LEU A 54 -8.90 -6.09 -5.20
C LEU A 54 -10.04 -5.06 -5.23
N THR A 55 -11.26 -5.50 -5.59
CA THR A 55 -12.45 -4.64 -5.69
C THR A 55 -12.87 -4.06 -4.34
N ASP A 56 -12.70 -4.80 -3.24
CA ASP A 56 -12.98 -4.28 -1.90
C ASP A 56 -12.04 -3.11 -1.54
N VAL A 57 -10.78 -3.14 -1.99
CA VAL A 57 -9.80 -2.08 -1.74
C VAL A 57 -9.99 -0.90 -2.71
N GLU A 58 -10.30 -1.17 -3.97
CA GLU A 58 -10.66 -0.14 -4.97
C GLU A 58 -11.84 0.72 -4.50
N GLY A 59 -12.87 0.09 -3.92
CA GLY A 59 -14.07 0.77 -3.44
C GLY A 59 -13.89 1.56 -2.13
N ARG A 60 -12.71 1.51 -1.50
CA ARG A 60 -12.44 2.15 -0.19
C ARG A 60 -11.67 3.45 -0.28
N THR A 61 -11.12 3.77 -1.45
CA THR A 61 -10.36 4.99 -1.62
C THR A 61 -11.14 5.97 -2.47
N ASP A 62 -11.41 7.16 -1.93
CA ASP A 62 -12.01 8.27 -2.67
C ASP A 62 -11.07 8.81 -3.79
N PHE A 63 -9.85 8.27 -3.87
CA PHE A 63 -8.79 8.65 -4.80
C PHE A 63 -9.00 8.15 -6.23
N GLY A 64 -9.94 7.20 -6.41
CA GLY A 64 -10.17 6.53 -7.68
C GLY A 64 -9.02 5.61 -8.10
N GLY A 65 -9.28 4.78 -9.11
CA GLY A 65 -8.30 3.86 -9.68
C GLY A 65 -8.82 2.43 -9.77
N LYS A 66 -8.08 1.60 -10.51
CA LYS A 66 -8.27 0.15 -10.58
C LYS A 66 -6.92 -0.54 -10.52
N PHE A 67 -6.85 -1.68 -9.87
CA PHE A 67 -5.66 -2.53 -9.90
C PHE A 67 -5.44 -3.05 -11.32
N GLN A 68 -4.24 -2.79 -11.83
CA GLN A 68 -3.78 -3.30 -13.13
C GLN A 68 -2.61 -4.27 -12.91
N PRO A 69 -2.55 -5.39 -13.65
CA PRO A 69 -1.44 -6.33 -13.54
C PRO A 69 -0.13 -5.68 -13.99
N VAL A 70 0.97 -5.99 -13.30
CA VAL A 70 2.30 -5.40 -13.57
C VAL A 70 3.30 -6.42 -14.09
N GLY A 71 3.13 -7.70 -13.73
CA GLY A 71 4.05 -8.78 -14.08
C GLY A 71 4.96 -9.17 -12.92
N ASP A 72 5.89 -8.31 -12.53
CA ASP A 72 6.83 -8.57 -11.43
C ASP A 72 7.27 -7.29 -10.68
N TYR A 73 8.10 -7.47 -9.64
CA TYR A 73 8.66 -6.37 -8.86
C TYR A 73 9.63 -5.48 -9.64
N GLY A 74 10.36 -6.02 -10.61
CA GLY A 74 11.26 -5.24 -11.44
C GLY A 74 10.50 -4.23 -12.29
N LYS A 75 9.44 -4.68 -12.96
CA LYS A 75 8.54 -3.82 -13.74
C LYS A 75 7.83 -2.81 -12.86
N LEU A 76 7.33 -3.22 -11.68
CA LEU A 76 6.74 -2.31 -10.70
C LEU A 76 7.73 -1.20 -10.31
N HIS A 77 8.97 -1.56 -10.01
CA HIS A 77 9.99 -0.60 -9.60
C HIS A 77 10.32 0.38 -10.71
N GLN A 78 10.50 -0.09 -11.95
CA GLN A 78 10.72 0.76 -13.12
C GLN A 78 9.52 1.70 -13.39
N ASP A 79 8.29 1.21 -13.22
CA ASP A 79 7.09 2.01 -13.39
C ASP A 79 6.98 3.13 -12.34
N MET A 80 7.38 2.86 -11.09
CA MET A 80 7.44 3.88 -10.05
C MET A 80 8.61 4.86 -10.26
N LEU A 81 9.77 4.37 -10.69
CA LEU A 81 10.94 5.18 -11.05
C LEU A 81 10.72 6.07 -12.28
N SER A 82 9.81 5.70 -13.17
CA SER A 82 9.46 6.51 -14.34
C SER A 82 8.32 7.50 -14.04
N SER A 83 7.65 7.34 -12.90
CA SER A 83 6.57 8.25 -12.49
C SER A 83 7.13 9.51 -11.83
N PRO A 84 6.44 10.67 -11.89
CA PRO A 84 6.89 11.89 -11.25
C PRO A 84 7.10 11.73 -9.73
N PRO A 85 8.05 12.47 -9.11
CA PRO A 85 8.13 12.58 -7.66
C PRO A 85 6.78 12.98 -7.03
N GLY A 86 6.45 12.38 -5.88
CA GLY A 86 5.15 12.48 -5.23
C GLY A 86 4.12 11.44 -5.71
N THR A 87 4.48 10.55 -6.65
CA THR A 87 3.55 9.49 -7.09
C THR A 87 3.34 8.48 -5.96
N HIS A 88 2.08 8.15 -5.68
CA HIS A 88 1.70 7.10 -4.74
C HIS A 88 0.95 5.98 -5.45
N ALA A 89 1.10 4.75 -4.96
CA ALA A 89 0.36 3.60 -5.45
C ALA A 89 0.04 2.62 -4.33
N SER A 90 -1.08 1.91 -4.48
CA SER A 90 -1.38 0.70 -3.72
C SER A 90 -1.00 -0.51 -4.55
N ILE A 91 -0.41 -1.51 -3.91
CA ILE A 91 0.11 -2.72 -4.52
C ILE A 91 -0.62 -3.91 -3.89
N ALA A 92 -1.00 -4.86 -4.73
CA ALA A 92 -1.47 -6.17 -4.31
C ALA A 92 -0.50 -7.22 -4.84
N VAL A 93 -0.13 -8.18 -4.02
CA VAL A 93 0.75 -9.30 -4.41
C VAL A 93 0.18 -10.61 -3.94
N LYS A 94 0.49 -11.68 -4.67
CA LYS A 94 0.28 -13.04 -4.24
C LYS A 94 1.52 -13.87 -4.55
N TRP A 95 1.90 -14.74 -3.63
CA TRP A 95 3.08 -15.59 -3.76
C TRP A 95 2.72 -17.01 -4.19
N PRO A 96 3.66 -17.74 -4.83
CA PRO A 96 3.43 -19.13 -5.24
C PRO A 96 2.96 -20.00 -4.08
N GLY A 97 1.85 -20.73 -4.29
CA GLY A 97 1.30 -21.66 -3.31
C GLY A 97 0.43 -21.04 -2.22
N GLU A 98 0.30 -19.70 -2.17
CA GLU A 98 -0.54 -19.03 -1.18
C GLU A 98 -1.95 -18.76 -1.72
N SER A 99 -2.96 -18.94 -0.87
CA SER A 99 -4.37 -18.64 -1.21
C SER A 99 -4.76 -17.20 -0.92
N VAL A 100 -4.03 -16.52 -0.04
CA VAL A 100 -4.24 -15.13 0.38
C VAL A 100 -3.01 -14.32 -0.01
N GLY A 101 -3.24 -13.16 -0.60
CA GLY A 101 -2.18 -12.20 -0.96
C GLY A 101 -1.93 -11.17 0.12
N HIS A 102 -1.10 -10.18 -0.19
CA HIS A 102 -0.81 -9.03 0.68
C HIS A 102 -1.04 -7.72 -0.06
N PHE A 103 -1.41 -6.69 0.69
CA PHE A 103 -1.49 -5.32 0.21
C PHE A 103 -0.47 -4.45 0.93
N PHE A 104 0.15 -3.54 0.18
CA PHE A 104 1.07 -2.52 0.70
C PHE A 104 1.10 -1.32 -0.26
N ASN A 105 1.89 -0.29 0.05
CA ASN A 105 1.95 0.94 -0.75
C ASN A 105 3.34 1.19 -1.31
N ALA A 106 3.39 1.91 -2.42
CA ALA A 106 4.62 2.48 -2.96
C ALA A 106 4.52 4.01 -3.00
N HIS A 107 5.62 4.69 -2.68
CA HIS A 107 5.75 6.13 -2.79
C HIS A 107 7.03 6.47 -3.54
N ARG A 108 6.90 7.23 -4.64
CA ARG A 108 8.02 7.89 -5.28
C ARG A 108 8.31 9.20 -4.54
N ALA A 109 9.31 9.19 -3.70
CA ALA A 109 9.63 10.31 -2.83
C ALA A 109 10.24 11.53 -3.56
N PRO A 110 10.20 12.72 -2.94
CA PRO A 110 10.79 13.94 -3.53
C PRO A 110 12.29 13.85 -3.82
N ASP A 111 13.02 13.02 -3.07
CA ASP A 111 14.46 12.73 -3.29
C ASP A 111 14.71 11.79 -4.48
N GLY A 112 13.66 11.37 -5.19
CA GLY A 112 13.73 10.48 -6.33
C GLY A 112 13.81 9.00 -5.98
N THR A 113 13.77 8.61 -4.71
CA THR A 113 13.75 7.20 -4.28
C THR A 113 12.34 6.59 -4.35
N VAL A 114 12.24 5.28 -4.57
CA VAL A 114 10.97 4.53 -4.44
C VAL A 114 10.98 3.78 -3.12
N ARG A 115 9.92 3.95 -2.34
CA ARG A 115 9.77 3.35 -1.01
C ARG A 115 8.53 2.48 -0.99
N TYR A 116 8.66 1.28 -0.44
CA TYR A 116 7.57 0.33 -0.29
C TYR A 116 7.22 0.19 1.18
N LEU A 117 5.97 0.49 1.52
CA LEU A 117 5.51 0.74 2.88
C LEU A 117 4.42 -0.27 3.21
N ASP A 118 4.63 -1.09 4.24
CA ASP A 118 3.63 -2.01 4.73
C ASP A 118 2.98 -1.45 6.01
N GLY A 119 1.79 -0.87 5.87
CA GLY A 119 1.05 -0.31 6.99
C GLY A 119 0.60 -1.35 8.02
N GLN A 120 0.53 -2.63 7.64
CA GLN A 120 0.13 -3.69 8.55
C GLN A 120 1.25 -4.10 9.52
N SER A 121 2.51 -3.97 9.09
CA SER A 121 3.70 -4.24 9.91
C SER A 121 4.40 -2.98 10.42
N GLY A 122 4.15 -1.81 9.81
CA GLY A 122 4.79 -0.54 10.17
C GLY A 122 6.24 -0.47 9.67
N LEU A 123 6.62 -1.39 8.80
CA LEU A 123 7.97 -1.60 8.28
C LEU A 123 7.99 -1.45 6.75
N PRO A 124 9.19 -1.45 6.11
CA PRO A 124 9.26 -1.64 4.67
C PRO A 124 8.58 -2.94 4.25
N ALA A 125 7.89 -2.92 3.10
CA ALA A 125 7.27 -4.12 2.57
C ALA A 125 8.31 -5.20 2.21
N ASP A 126 8.01 -6.46 2.52
CA ASP A 126 8.88 -7.58 2.13
C ASP A 126 8.75 -7.85 0.62
N MET A 127 9.83 -7.54 -0.10
CA MET A 127 9.96 -7.79 -1.54
C MET A 127 11.01 -8.86 -1.86
N SER A 128 11.49 -9.61 -0.86
CA SER A 128 12.52 -10.64 -1.04
C SER A 128 12.02 -11.87 -1.81
N ARG A 129 10.70 -12.10 -1.81
CA ARG A 129 10.05 -13.25 -2.43
C ARG A 129 9.37 -12.84 -3.75
N PRO A 130 9.71 -13.46 -4.89
CA PRO A 130 9.06 -13.12 -6.16
C PRO A 130 7.57 -13.48 -6.13
N PRO A 131 6.67 -12.58 -6.53
CA PRO A 131 5.24 -12.86 -6.56
C PRO A 131 4.90 -13.75 -7.77
N SER A 132 3.86 -14.56 -7.66
CA SER A 132 3.23 -15.20 -8.81
C SER A 132 2.26 -14.26 -9.53
N GLU A 133 1.69 -13.30 -8.80
CA GLU A 133 0.78 -12.30 -9.32
C GLU A 133 1.01 -10.96 -8.61
N ILE A 134 1.02 -9.86 -9.37
CA ILE A 134 1.19 -8.51 -8.83
C ILE A 134 0.33 -7.50 -9.59
N TRP A 135 -0.31 -6.63 -8.82
CA TRP A 135 -1.12 -5.54 -9.34
C TRP A 135 -0.75 -4.22 -8.68
N THR A 136 -0.92 -3.14 -9.43
CA THR A 136 -0.75 -1.77 -8.93
C THR A 136 -1.99 -0.94 -9.23
N MET A 137 -2.35 -0.10 -8.28
CA MET A 137 -3.32 0.98 -8.44
C MET A 137 -2.60 2.29 -8.13
N LYS A 138 -2.26 3.07 -9.17
CA LYS A 138 -1.61 4.37 -9.00
C LYS A 138 -2.67 5.44 -8.70
N TYR A 139 -2.36 6.34 -7.78
CA TYR A 139 -3.21 7.46 -7.45
C TYR A 139 -2.87 8.69 -8.32
N PRO A 140 -3.85 9.51 -8.69
CA PRO A 140 -3.57 10.80 -9.32
C PRO A 140 -2.68 11.66 -8.40
N LEU A 141 -1.75 12.41 -8.99
CA LEU A 141 -1.03 13.43 -8.24
C LEU A 141 -2.02 14.53 -7.81
N PRO A 142 -1.90 15.09 -6.59
CA PRO A 142 -2.70 16.24 -6.19
C PRO A 142 -2.58 17.38 -7.22
N GLY A 143 -3.69 17.76 -7.84
CA GLY A 143 -3.74 18.80 -8.88
C GLY A 143 -3.52 18.31 -10.33
N ALA A 144 -3.30 17.02 -10.56
CA ALA A 144 -3.39 16.45 -11.90
C ALA A 144 -4.86 16.32 -12.30
N ALA A 145 -5.25 16.95 -13.41
CA ALA A 145 -6.57 16.73 -13.99
C ALA A 145 -6.74 15.24 -14.31
N VAL A 146 -7.84 14.65 -13.84
CA VAL A 146 -8.29 13.33 -14.31
C VAL A 146 -8.69 13.51 -15.78
N PRO A 147 -8.13 12.75 -16.73
CA PRO A 147 -8.57 12.81 -18.13
C PRO A 147 -10.02 12.37 -18.30
#